data_AF-A0A6A7YWE8-F1
#
_entry.id   AF-A0A6A7YWE8-F1
#
_cell.length_a   1.000
_cell.length_b   1.000
_cell.length_c   1.000
_cell.angle_alpha   90.00
_cell.angle_beta   90.00
_cell.angle_gamma   90.00
#
_symmetry.space_group_name_H-M   'P 1'
#
loop_
_entity.id
_entity.type
_entity.pdbx_description
1 polymer ?
#
loop_
_entity_poly.entity_id
_entity_poly.type
_entity_poly.pdbx_seq_one_letter_code
_entity_poly.pdbx_strand_id
1 'polypeptide(L)'
;MLMDKMFIETFFVNVAPYSSPDCLPLFVARAQESCEWLENRGLKVKGRIPYYQDVIKRYDTIRGSYGPKMFEFLHAVSEMHHVVKCSEQLKEQQASAEFNKTLHAAMYGINFSHENDTPGKDQDRNYMFELGIASSYAAQTHCIDVSKRTDIIVNDLALAIECKRIQSPELLVRRLKDAIKQLKKHEAGEAANGVVYIDVTELLDVKHTVYIHDQTGVPPYLKPPPDEDEVVEQLYARIEADIADTIEDKMTQLKGYLTDEVSCVVLNFNFCGFETNMFREYAIVGRCSFILDNAKVDPAVARSVRATLGRQLE
;
A
#
# COMPACT_ATOMS: atom_id res chain seq x y z
N MET A 1 -18.59 2.81 18.35
CA MET A 1 -17.37 3.39 18.96
C MET A 1 -16.78 4.23 17.85
N LEU A 2 -16.62 5.55 17.99
CA LEU A 2 -16.10 6.35 16.85
C LEU A 2 -14.78 5.73 16.40
N MET A 3 -14.73 5.22 15.17
CA MET A 3 -13.47 4.82 14.54
C MET A 3 -12.52 6.01 14.69
N ASP A 4 -11.30 5.76 15.16
CA ASP A 4 -10.23 6.74 14.99
C ASP A 4 -10.20 7.13 13.51
N LYS A 5 -10.02 8.44 13.23
CA LYS A 5 -10.10 8.98 11.87
C LYS A 5 -9.24 8.17 10.89
N MET A 6 -9.79 7.88 9.72
CA MET A 6 -9.08 7.17 8.65
C MET A 6 -7.94 8.04 8.11
N PHE A 7 -6.77 7.43 7.94
CA PHE A 7 -5.64 8.02 7.23
C PHE A 7 -5.68 7.56 5.79
N ILE A 8 -5.35 8.44 4.85
CA ILE A 8 -5.33 8.13 3.43
C ILE A 8 -4.02 8.59 2.80
N GLU A 9 -3.36 7.68 2.09
CA GLU A 9 -2.24 7.95 1.20
C GLU A 9 -2.72 7.70 -0.23
N THR A 10 -2.48 8.65 -1.14
CA THR A 10 -2.85 8.52 -2.56
C THR A 10 -1.70 8.93 -3.46
N PHE A 11 -1.67 8.32 -4.64
CA PHE A 11 -0.76 8.64 -5.71
C PHE A 11 -1.53 8.75 -7.02
N PHE A 12 -1.39 9.90 -7.68
CA PHE A 12 -2.04 10.22 -8.94
C PHE A 12 -1.08 9.96 -10.10
N VAL A 13 -1.48 9.07 -11.01
CA VAL A 13 -0.79 8.84 -12.29
C VAL A 13 -1.61 9.49 -13.38
N ASN A 14 -1.10 10.58 -13.96
CA ASN A 14 -1.74 11.22 -15.10
C ASN A 14 -1.66 10.29 -16.31
N VAL A 15 -2.78 9.73 -16.72
CA VAL A 15 -2.86 8.80 -17.86
C VAL A 15 -3.37 9.47 -19.13
N ALA A 16 -3.74 10.75 -19.05
CA ALA A 16 -4.26 11.48 -20.19
C ALA A 16 -3.21 11.59 -21.32
N PRO A 17 -3.59 11.31 -22.58
CA PRO A 17 -2.66 11.34 -23.71
C PRO A 17 -2.29 12.75 -24.20
N TYR A 18 -2.95 13.81 -23.70
CA TYR A 18 -2.83 15.19 -24.20
C TYR A 18 -2.37 16.21 -23.15
N SER A 19 -1.97 15.77 -21.95
CA SER A 19 -1.47 16.63 -20.88
C SER A 19 0.07 16.82 -21.01
N SER A 20 0.56 17.94 -20.45
CA SER A 20 1.99 18.37 -20.30
C SER A 20 2.95 17.25 -19.82
N PRO A 21 4.29 17.43 -19.74
CA PRO A 21 5.26 16.32 -19.69
C PRO A 21 5.14 15.34 -18.49
N ASP A 22 4.35 15.68 -17.47
CA ASP A 22 3.95 14.81 -16.35
C ASP A 22 2.79 13.88 -16.74
N CYS A 23 3.06 12.99 -17.70
CA CYS A 23 2.09 12.08 -18.31
C CYS A 23 2.48 10.61 -18.06
N LEU A 24 1.66 9.67 -18.51
CA LEU A 24 1.91 8.22 -18.43
C LEU A 24 3.36 7.83 -18.82
N PRO A 25 3.98 8.43 -19.86
CA PRO A 25 5.40 8.32 -20.13
C PRO A 25 6.35 8.53 -18.95
N LEU A 26 6.10 9.52 -18.07
CA LEU A 26 6.92 9.76 -16.89
C LEU A 26 6.81 8.62 -15.88
N PHE A 27 5.59 8.11 -15.63
CA PHE A 27 5.41 6.94 -14.78
C PHE A 27 6.08 5.70 -15.38
N VAL A 28 5.99 5.51 -16.70
CA VAL A 28 6.68 4.43 -17.41
C VAL A 28 8.20 4.58 -17.32
N ALA A 29 8.73 5.80 -17.41
CA ALA A 29 10.17 6.07 -17.23
C ALA A 29 10.64 5.74 -15.82
N ARG A 30 9.90 6.17 -14.78
CA ARG A 30 10.18 5.80 -13.38
C ARG A 30 10.14 4.29 -13.17
N ALA A 31 9.15 3.61 -13.74
CA ALA A 31 9.07 2.15 -13.71
C ALA A 31 10.26 1.48 -14.41
N GLN A 32 10.77 2.07 -15.49
CA GLN A 32 11.97 1.59 -16.18
C GLN A 32 13.23 1.80 -15.32
N GLU A 33 13.38 2.95 -14.67
CA GLU A 33 14.47 3.21 -13.71
C GLU A 33 14.43 2.21 -12.54
N SER A 34 13.24 1.86 -12.05
CA SER A 34 13.06 0.80 -11.04
C SER A 34 13.54 -0.56 -11.54
N CYS A 35 13.28 -0.89 -12.81
CA CYS A 35 13.77 -2.13 -13.42
C CYS A 35 15.29 -2.15 -13.50
N GLU A 36 15.91 -1.06 -13.95
CA GLU A 36 17.36 -0.92 -14.00
C GLU A 36 17.99 -1.01 -12.61
N TRP A 37 17.35 -0.41 -11.61
CA TRP A 37 17.76 -0.50 -10.20
C TRP A 37 17.75 -1.94 -9.66
N LEU A 38 16.77 -2.75 -10.06
CA LEU A 38 16.70 -4.19 -9.75
C LEU A 38 17.81 -4.96 -10.49
N GLU A 39 18.03 -4.69 -11.78
CA GLU A 39 19.04 -5.36 -12.60
C GLU A 39 20.46 -5.09 -12.12
N ASN A 40 20.76 -3.85 -11.72
CA ASN A 40 22.03 -3.47 -11.11
C ASN A 40 22.32 -4.21 -9.79
N ARG A 41 21.30 -4.79 -9.15
CA ARG A 41 21.41 -5.65 -7.96
C ARG A 41 21.49 -7.14 -8.30
N GLY A 42 21.62 -7.49 -9.58
CA GLY A 42 21.68 -8.86 -10.07
C GLY A 42 20.33 -9.58 -10.12
N LEU A 43 19.22 -8.85 -9.99
CA LEU A 43 17.88 -9.39 -10.11
C LEU A 43 17.42 -9.33 -11.58
N LYS A 44 16.86 -10.42 -12.11
CA LYS A 44 16.33 -10.44 -13.49
C LYS A 44 14.91 -9.91 -13.51
N VAL A 45 14.63 -8.85 -14.27
CA VAL A 45 13.25 -8.39 -14.44
C VAL A 45 12.49 -9.36 -15.36
N LYS A 46 11.64 -10.22 -14.78
CA LYS A 46 10.80 -11.19 -15.50
C LYS A 46 9.45 -11.38 -14.80
N GLY A 47 8.51 -12.01 -15.49
CA GLY A 47 7.18 -12.31 -14.94
C GLY A 47 6.30 -11.07 -14.97
N ARG A 48 5.80 -10.67 -13.80
CA ARG A 48 4.74 -9.66 -13.70
C ARG A 48 5.18 -8.25 -14.07
N ILE A 49 6.41 -7.86 -13.75
CA ILE A 49 6.88 -6.49 -13.99
C ILE A 49 6.82 -6.16 -15.50
N PRO A 50 7.40 -6.97 -16.40
CA PRO A 50 7.19 -6.79 -17.84
C PRO A 50 5.71 -6.81 -18.26
N TYR A 51 4.92 -7.72 -17.67
CA TYR A 51 3.49 -7.81 -17.96
C TYR A 51 2.75 -6.50 -17.63
N TYR A 52 2.98 -5.94 -16.44
CA TYR A 52 2.41 -4.66 -16.03
C TYR A 52 2.84 -3.53 -16.97
N GLN A 53 4.13 -3.46 -17.32
CA GLN A 53 4.63 -2.46 -18.27
C GLN A 53 3.90 -2.57 -19.61
N ASP A 54 3.66 -3.78 -20.11
CA ASP A 54 2.94 -4.00 -21.36
C ASP A 54 1.46 -3.61 -21.26
N VAL A 55 0.80 -3.91 -20.15
CA VAL A 55 -0.59 -3.47 -19.89
C VAL A 55 -0.68 -1.95 -19.83
N ILE A 56 0.22 -1.31 -19.08
CA ILE A 56 0.26 0.15 -18.87
C ILE A 56 0.47 0.88 -20.22
N LYS A 57 1.40 0.42 -21.05
CA LYS A 57 1.68 0.99 -22.38
C LYS A 57 0.49 0.90 -23.35
N ARG A 58 -0.51 0.07 -23.07
CA ARG A 58 -1.69 -0.13 -23.92
C ARG A 58 -2.90 0.72 -23.52
N TYR A 59 -2.73 1.69 -22.62
CA TYR A 59 -3.82 2.57 -22.15
C TYR A 59 -4.67 3.15 -23.30
N ASP A 60 -4.05 3.65 -24.36
CA ASP A 60 -4.76 4.24 -25.51
C ASP A 60 -5.78 3.30 -26.15
N THR A 61 -5.55 1.98 -26.08
CA THR A 61 -6.44 0.97 -26.66
C THR A 61 -7.67 0.67 -25.81
N ILE A 62 -7.68 1.10 -24.55
CA ILE A 62 -8.74 0.83 -23.57
C ILE A 62 -9.40 2.12 -23.05
N ARG A 63 -8.86 3.28 -23.41
CA ARG A 63 -9.37 4.59 -23.02
C ARG A 63 -10.86 4.75 -23.34
N GLY A 64 -11.60 5.35 -22.41
CA GLY A 64 -13.05 5.55 -22.54
C GLY A 64 -13.90 4.30 -22.35
N SER A 65 -13.30 3.15 -21.98
CA SER A 65 -14.02 1.93 -21.63
C SER A 65 -13.95 1.65 -20.13
N TYR A 66 -15.07 1.24 -19.53
CA TYR A 66 -15.16 0.83 -18.12
C TYR A 66 -15.48 -0.65 -18.02
N GLY A 67 -14.47 -1.48 -18.22
CA GLY A 67 -14.61 -2.94 -18.22
C GLY A 67 -13.37 -3.65 -17.71
N PRO A 68 -13.29 -4.99 -17.87
CA PRO A 68 -12.21 -5.81 -17.31
C PRO A 68 -10.80 -5.35 -17.69
N LYS A 69 -10.62 -4.81 -18.90
CA LYS A 69 -9.32 -4.28 -19.35
C LYS A 69 -8.91 -2.99 -18.65
N MET A 70 -9.88 -2.12 -18.32
CA MET A 70 -9.60 -0.92 -17.52
C MET A 70 -9.26 -1.31 -16.08
N PHE A 71 -10.00 -2.27 -15.52
CA PHE A 71 -9.68 -2.84 -14.21
C PHE A 71 -8.25 -3.41 -14.18
N GLU A 72 -7.91 -4.24 -15.17
CA GLU A 72 -6.56 -4.81 -15.33
C GLU A 72 -5.48 -3.71 -15.43
N PHE A 73 -5.74 -2.65 -16.19
CA PHE A 73 -4.85 -1.50 -16.29
C PHE A 73 -4.63 -0.79 -14.96
N LEU A 74 -5.70 -0.47 -14.23
CA LEU A 74 -5.59 0.21 -12.94
C LEU A 74 -4.86 -0.66 -11.91
N HIS A 75 -5.09 -1.97 -11.92
CA HIS A 75 -4.34 -2.92 -11.10
C HIS A 75 -2.86 -2.99 -11.51
N ALA A 76 -2.54 -2.99 -12.80
CA ALA A 76 -1.15 -2.95 -13.27
C ALA A 76 -0.44 -1.66 -12.84
N VAL A 77 -1.12 -0.51 -12.91
CA VAL A 77 -0.60 0.77 -12.41
C VAL A 77 -0.35 0.70 -10.89
N SER A 78 -1.30 0.14 -10.13
CA SER A 78 -1.18 -0.03 -8.67
C SER A 78 0.00 -0.93 -8.27
N GLU A 79 0.09 -2.12 -8.87
CA GLU A 79 1.19 -3.06 -8.58
C GLU A 79 2.55 -2.49 -9.02
N MET A 80 2.61 -1.81 -10.17
CA MET A 80 3.83 -1.13 -10.62
C MET A 80 4.21 0.05 -9.71
N HIS A 81 3.23 0.79 -9.19
CA HIS A 81 3.47 1.89 -8.27
C HIS A 81 4.19 1.39 -6.99
N HIS A 82 3.84 0.21 -6.48
CA HIS A 82 4.56 -0.37 -5.34
C HIS A 82 6.04 -0.65 -5.67
N VAL A 83 6.34 -1.16 -6.87
CA VAL A 83 7.73 -1.35 -7.34
C VAL A 83 8.47 -0.01 -7.41
N VAL A 84 7.84 1.00 -8.02
CA VAL A 84 8.40 2.35 -8.15
C VAL A 84 8.70 2.94 -6.78
N LYS A 85 7.72 2.95 -5.88
CA LYS A 85 7.85 3.45 -4.50
C LYS A 85 8.99 2.74 -3.77
N CYS A 86 9.08 1.42 -3.84
CA CYS A 86 10.16 0.66 -3.21
C CYS A 86 11.53 1.07 -3.76
N SER A 87 11.68 1.17 -5.08
CA SER A 87 12.96 1.55 -5.67
C SER A 87 13.39 2.97 -5.27
N GLU A 88 12.48 3.93 -5.29
CA GLU A 88 12.80 5.33 -5.03
C GLU A 88 13.14 5.60 -3.58
N GLN A 89 12.40 4.96 -2.66
CA GLN A 89 12.56 5.20 -1.22
C GLN A 89 13.65 4.33 -0.60
N LEU A 90 13.95 3.16 -1.17
CA LEU A 90 14.91 2.21 -0.61
C LEU A 90 16.25 2.17 -1.35
N LYS A 91 16.44 2.97 -2.41
CA LYS A 91 17.69 2.95 -3.20
C LYS A 91 18.96 3.29 -2.41
N GLU A 92 18.85 4.18 -1.43
CA GLU A 92 19.97 4.67 -0.61
C GLU A 92 20.21 3.80 0.65
N GLN A 93 19.33 2.84 0.94
CA GLN A 93 19.50 1.95 2.08
C GLN A 93 20.60 0.91 1.76
N GLN A 94 21.39 0.53 2.77
CA GLN A 94 22.50 -0.41 2.58
C GLN A 94 21.99 -1.73 2.01
N ALA A 95 22.46 -2.10 0.82
CA ALA A 95 22.07 -3.33 0.15
C ALA A 95 22.73 -4.54 0.81
N SER A 96 22.13 -5.06 1.88
CA SER A 96 22.52 -6.33 2.48
C SER A 96 22.11 -7.50 1.57
N ALA A 97 22.78 -8.65 1.73
CA ALA A 97 22.42 -9.86 0.99
C ALA A 97 20.98 -10.30 1.32
N GLU A 98 20.56 -10.11 2.57
CA GLU A 98 19.22 -10.37 3.08
C GLU A 98 18.19 -9.43 2.46
N PHE A 99 18.47 -8.12 2.37
CA PHE A 99 17.61 -7.18 1.67
C PHE A 99 17.40 -7.59 0.21
N ASN A 100 18.47 -7.96 -0.50
CA ASN A 100 18.37 -8.42 -1.88
C ASN A 100 17.56 -9.72 -2.02
N LYS A 101 17.60 -10.62 -1.01
CA LYS A 101 16.72 -11.81 -0.97
C LYS A 101 15.26 -11.43 -0.79
N THR A 102 14.94 -10.52 0.12
CA THR A 102 13.57 -10.02 0.34
C THR A 102 13.04 -9.33 -0.92
N LEU A 103 13.87 -8.47 -1.52
CA LEU A 103 13.55 -7.79 -2.78
C LEU A 103 13.33 -8.79 -3.92
N HIS A 104 14.22 -9.78 -4.06
CA HIS A 104 14.02 -10.88 -5.02
C HIS A 104 12.66 -11.55 -4.77
N ALA A 105 12.37 -11.96 -3.55
CA ALA A 105 11.14 -12.67 -3.22
C ALA A 105 9.87 -11.85 -3.49
N ALA A 106 9.90 -10.53 -3.28
CA ALA A 106 8.78 -9.63 -3.59
C ALA A 106 8.49 -9.51 -5.09
N MET A 107 9.52 -9.55 -5.94
CA MET A 107 9.35 -9.27 -7.38
C MET A 107 8.85 -10.49 -8.19
N TYR A 108 9.17 -11.72 -7.78
CA TYR A 108 8.78 -12.92 -8.52
C TYR A 108 7.54 -13.60 -7.94
N GLY A 109 6.42 -13.46 -8.64
CA GLY A 109 5.14 -14.11 -8.29
C GLY A 109 4.20 -14.20 -9.49
N ILE A 110 2.96 -14.63 -9.23
CA ILE A 110 1.86 -14.68 -10.22
C ILE A 110 1.34 -13.28 -10.57
N ASN A 111 1.00 -13.04 -11.84
CA ASN A 111 0.68 -11.71 -12.39
C ASN A 111 -0.33 -10.91 -11.55
N PHE A 112 -1.50 -11.43 -11.21
CA PHE A 112 -2.42 -10.76 -10.27
C PHE A 112 -2.86 -11.64 -9.10
N SER A 113 -3.28 -11.02 -7.99
CA SER A 113 -3.70 -11.73 -6.76
C SER A 113 -5.01 -12.48 -6.97
N HIS A 114 -5.92 -11.86 -7.71
CA HIS A 114 -7.24 -12.41 -8.04
C HIS A 114 -7.20 -13.55 -9.07
N GLU A 115 -6.04 -13.83 -9.67
CA GLU A 115 -5.87 -14.92 -10.64
C GLU A 115 -5.64 -16.30 -9.99
N ASN A 116 -5.55 -16.41 -8.66
CA ASN A 116 -5.39 -17.70 -7.98
C ASN A 116 -6.09 -17.76 -6.60
N ASP A 117 -7.06 -18.67 -6.48
CA ASP A 117 -7.66 -19.09 -5.20
C ASP A 117 -6.79 -20.08 -4.41
N THR A 118 -5.51 -20.30 -4.79
CA THR A 118 -4.65 -21.30 -4.13
C THR A 118 -3.89 -20.67 -2.95
N PRO A 119 -4.17 -21.06 -1.69
CA PRO A 119 -3.50 -20.52 -0.52
C PRO A 119 -1.99 -20.83 -0.54
N GLY A 120 -1.16 -19.83 -0.25
CA GLY A 120 0.29 -20.00 -0.08
C GLY A 120 1.18 -19.73 -1.30
N LYS A 121 0.62 -19.40 -2.47
CA LYS A 121 1.39 -18.96 -3.66
C LYS A 121 1.57 -17.44 -3.79
N ASP A 122 1.17 -16.71 -2.75
CA ASP A 122 1.09 -15.24 -2.72
C ASP A 122 2.18 -14.62 -1.81
N GLN A 123 3.25 -15.38 -1.55
CA GLN A 123 4.31 -15.03 -0.62
C GLN A 123 5.06 -13.76 -1.04
N ASP A 124 5.22 -13.59 -2.34
CA ASP A 124 5.77 -12.40 -2.98
C ASP A 124 5.01 -11.12 -2.62
N ARG A 125 3.67 -11.18 -2.53
CA ARG A 125 2.86 -10.03 -2.10
C ARG A 125 2.99 -9.73 -0.60
N ASN A 126 3.32 -10.73 0.22
CA ASN A 126 3.66 -10.46 1.63
C ASN A 126 4.94 -9.64 1.71
N TYR A 127 5.99 -10.04 0.97
CA TYR A 127 7.23 -9.27 0.91
C TYR A 127 7.02 -7.88 0.28
N MET A 128 6.16 -7.76 -0.74
CA MET A 128 5.82 -6.44 -1.30
C MET A 128 5.12 -5.55 -0.26
N PHE A 129 4.22 -6.10 0.54
CA PHE A 129 3.56 -5.37 1.62
C PHE A 129 4.58 -4.89 2.66
N GLU A 130 5.50 -5.76 3.09
CA GLU A 130 6.61 -5.43 3.99
C GLU A 130 7.46 -4.27 3.42
N LEU A 131 7.92 -4.39 2.18
CA LEU A 131 8.70 -3.35 1.51
C LEU A 131 7.91 -2.05 1.32
N GLY A 132 6.60 -2.14 1.08
CA GLY A 132 5.71 -0.97 0.98
C GLY A 132 5.60 -0.20 2.30
N ILE A 133 5.49 -0.90 3.44
CA ILE A 133 5.55 -0.27 4.76
C ILE A 133 6.93 0.33 5.02
N ALA A 134 8.01 -0.41 4.75
CA ALA A 134 9.37 0.07 4.91
C ALA A 134 9.63 1.34 4.09
N SER A 135 9.09 1.40 2.86
CA SER A 135 9.18 2.57 1.99
C SER A 135 8.45 3.79 2.56
N SER A 136 7.31 3.61 3.24
CA SER A 136 6.61 4.71 3.91
C SER A 136 7.45 5.32 5.05
N TYR A 137 8.19 4.51 5.82
CA TYR A 137 9.12 5.02 6.83
C TYR A 137 10.35 5.69 6.20
N ALA A 138 10.93 5.08 5.16
CA ALA A 138 12.08 5.63 4.46
C ALA A 138 11.77 6.98 3.78
N ALA A 139 10.55 7.16 3.26
CA ALA A 139 10.07 8.43 2.73
C ALA A 139 10.05 9.57 3.78
N GLN A 140 10.03 9.23 5.06
CA GLN A 140 10.14 10.15 6.19
C GLN A 140 11.57 10.24 6.74
N THR A 141 12.55 9.81 5.96
CA THR A 141 13.98 9.84 6.29
C THR A 141 14.40 8.95 7.47
N HIS A 142 13.54 8.01 7.88
CA HIS A 142 13.88 7.04 8.92
C HIS A 142 14.91 6.01 8.44
N CYS A 143 15.71 5.50 9.38
CA CYS A 143 16.72 4.49 9.10
C CYS A 143 16.10 3.10 9.24
N ILE A 144 15.89 2.43 8.10
CA ILE A 144 15.22 1.13 8.05
C ILE A 144 16.22 -0.02 7.94
N ASP A 145 15.88 -1.14 8.56
CA ASP A 145 16.56 -2.42 8.38
C ASP A 145 15.53 -3.53 8.14
N VAL A 146 15.60 -4.14 6.96
CA VAL A 146 14.73 -5.23 6.50
C VAL A 146 15.51 -6.53 6.30
N SER A 147 16.71 -6.62 6.90
CA SER A 147 17.59 -7.79 6.84
C SER A 147 17.37 -8.78 7.99
N LYS A 148 16.59 -8.38 8.99
CA LYS A 148 16.47 -9.07 10.28
C LYS A 148 15.32 -10.07 10.33
N ARG A 149 15.19 -10.74 11.48
CA ARG A 149 14.20 -11.81 11.74
C ARG A 149 12.76 -11.32 11.73
N THR A 150 12.54 -10.07 12.11
CA THR A 150 11.27 -9.38 11.99
C THR A 150 11.24 -8.59 10.72
N ASP A 151 10.03 -8.38 10.22
CA ASP A 151 9.83 -7.91 8.87
C ASP A 151 10.53 -6.55 8.63
N ILE A 152 10.48 -5.61 9.60
CA ILE A 152 11.17 -4.31 9.51
C ILE A 152 11.62 -3.82 10.89
N ILE A 153 12.82 -3.25 10.99
CA ILE A 153 13.29 -2.43 12.12
C ILE A 153 13.44 -0.97 11.67
N VAL A 154 12.97 -0.04 12.50
CA VAL A 154 13.18 1.41 12.33
C VAL A 154 14.11 1.89 13.44
N ASN A 155 15.40 2.01 13.11
CA ASN A 155 16.49 2.12 14.08
C ASN A 155 16.37 3.37 14.96
N ASP A 156 16.10 4.51 14.34
CA ASP A 156 16.03 5.81 15.01
C ASP A 156 14.79 5.97 15.91
N LEU A 157 13.75 5.16 15.67
CA LEU A 157 12.55 5.10 16.49
C LEU A 157 12.54 3.91 17.47
N ALA A 158 13.57 3.05 17.42
CA ALA A 158 13.62 1.78 18.14
C ALA A 158 12.33 0.94 17.97
N LEU A 159 11.78 0.91 16.75
CA LEU A 159 10.56 0.17 16.43
C LEU A 159 10.90 -1.14 15.74
N ALA A 160 10.18 -2.19 16.15
CA ALA A 160 10.07 -3.42 15.40
C ALA A 160 8.68 -3.53 14.82
N ILE A 161 8.61 -3.89 13.54
CA ILE A 161 7.37 -3.97 12.80
C ILE A 161 7.19 -5.37 12.26
N GLU A 162 6.00 -5.92 12.50
CA GLU A 162 5.51 -7.14 11.89
C GLU A 162 4.38 -6.82 10.91
N CYS A 163 4.47 -7.35 9.71
CA CYS A 163 3.49 -7.18 8.64
C CYS A 163 2.74 -8.50 8.42
N LYS A 164 1.41 -8.43 8.28
CA LYS A 164 0.57 -9.61 8.03
C LYS A 164 -0.50 -9.30 7.00
N ARG A 165 -0.51 -10.03 5.88
CA ARG A 165 -1.65 -10.03 4.94
C ARG A 165 -2.66 -11.08 5.37
N ILE A 166 -3.94 -10.70 5.46
CA ILE A 166 -5.00 -11.59 5.93
C ILE A 166 -5.94 -11.92 4.78
N GLN A 167 -5.90 -13.18 4.32
CA GLN A 167 -6.68 -13.65 3.18
C GLN A 167 -8.05 -14.23 3.57
N SER A 168 -8.29 -14.47 4.86
CA SER A 168 -9.59 -14.93 5.36
C SER A 168 -9.87 -14.45 6.79
N PRO A 169 -11.14 -14.23 7.18
CA PRO A 169 -11.48 -13.67 8.49
C PRO A 169 -10.96 -14.49 9.68
N GLU A 170 -10.91 -15.82 9.55
CA GLU A 170 -10.48 -16.74 10.61
C GLU A 170 -8.98 -16.60 10.93
N LEU A 171 -8.19 -16.09 9.98
CA LEU A 171 -6.76 -15.90 10.14
C LEU A 171 -6.41 -14.62 10.90
N LEU A 172 -7.32 -13.65 11.02
CA LEU A 172 -7.03 -12.33 11.57
C LEU A 172 -6.40 -12.39 12.98
N VAL A 173 -7.13 -12.97 13.94
CA VAL A 173 -6.67 -13.10 15.34
C VAL A 173 -5.45 -14.01 15.44
N ARG A 174 -5.42 -15.09 14.66
CA ARG A 174 -4.31 -16.06 14.67
C ARG A 174 -3.01 -15.37 14.25
N ARG A 175 -3.04 -14.62 13.15
CA ARG A 175 -1.87 -13.91 12.60
C ARG A 175 -1.42 -12.77 13.49
N LEU A 176 -2.33 -12.05 14.15
CA LEU A 176 -1.94 -11.07 15.19
C LEU A 176 -1.19 -11.76 16.34
N LYS A 177 -1.70 -12.88 16.86
CA LYS A 177 -1.02 -13.62 17.93
C LYS A 177 0.36 -14.11 17.52
N ASP A 178 0.52 -14.51 16.26
CA ASP A 178 1.81 -14.94 15.75
C ASP A 178 2.78 -13.75 15.59
N ALA A 179 2.32 -12.59 15.11
CA ALA A 179 3.10 -11.34 15.09
C ALA A 179 3.57 -10.95 16.50
N ILE A 180 2.68 -10.99 17.50
CA ILE A 180 3.03 -10.72 18.91
C ILE A 180 4.14 -11.67 19.39
N LYS A 181 4.08 -12.96 19.04
CA LYS A 181 5.14 -13.93 19.41
C LYS A 181 6.47 -13.63 18.71
N GLN A 182 6.44 -13.08 17.50
CA GLN A 182 7.65 -12.67 16.78
C GLN A 182 8.27 -11.44 17.46
N LEU A 183 7.44 -10.44 17.79
CA LEU A 183 7.85 -9.25 18.55
C LEU A 183 8.39 -9.59 19.96
N LYS A 184 7.94 -10.67 20.60
CA LYS A 184 8.54 -11.11 21.88
C LYS A 184 9.97 -11.67 21.75
N LYS A 185 10.38 -12.09 20.54
CA LYS A 185 11.63 -12.84 20.31
C LYS A 185 12.81 -11.95 19.88
N HIS A 186 12.66 -10.63 19.89
CA HIS A 186 13.75 -9.72 19.59
C HIS A 186 14.89 -9.83 20.59
N GLU A 187 16.11 -9.63 20.09
CA GLU A 187 17.27 -9.56 20.98
C GLU A 187 17.21 -8.25 21.79
N ALA A 188 17.70 -8.31 23.02
CA ALA A 188 17.76 -7.15 23.89
C ALA A 188 18.57 -6.03 23.22
N GLY A 189 17.92 -4.90 22.93
CA GLY A 189 18.56 -3.73 22.31
C GLY A 189 18.25 -3.51 20.82
N GLU A 190 17.48 -4.37 20.15
CA GLU A 190 17.14 -4.18 18.72
C GLU A 190 15.98 -3.19 18.49
N ALA A 191 14.93 -3.28 19.30
CA ALA A 191 13.78 -2.39 19.28
C ALA A 191 13.06 -2.48 20.63
N ALA A 192 12.57 -1.35 21.13
CA ALA A 192 11.86 -1.29 22.41
C ALA A 192 10.34 -1.44 22.24
N ASN A 193 9.82 -1.15 21.04
CA ASN A 193 8.39 -1.02 20.81
C ASN A 193 7.96 -1.81 19.57
N GLY A 194 6.91 -2.62 19.70
CA GLY A 194 6.36 -3.42 18.61
C GLY A 194 5.16 -2.75 17.95
N VAL A 195 5.10 -2.81 16.62
CA VAL A 195 3.96 -2.36 15.81
C VAL A 195 3.55 -3.50 14.88
N VAL A 196 2.25 -3.69 14.69
CA VAL A 196 1.74 -4.69 13.75
C VAL A 196 0.94 -4.01 12.64
N TYR A 197 1.40 -4.15 11.39
CA TYR A 197 0.64 -3.73 10.22
C TYR A 197 -0.10 -4.94 9.64
N ILE A 198 -1.39 -4.78 9.39
CA ILE A 198 -2.26 -5.84 8.88
C ILE A 198 -2.96 -5.34 7.61
N ASP A 199 -2.67 -5.98 6.49
CA ASP A 199 -3.44 -5.77 5.26
C ASP A 199 -4.72 -6.61 5.31
N VAL A 200 -5.86 -5.92 5.29
CA VAL A 200 -7.21 -6.50 5.35
C VAL A 200 -7.96 -6.38 4.03
N THR A 201 -7.28 -5.98 2.94
CA THR A 201 -7.90 -5.79 1.62
C THR A 201 -8.72 -7.01 1.18
N GLU A 202 -8.18 -8.23 1.39
CA GLU A 202 -8.87 -9.48 0.99
C GLU A 202 -10.09 -9.84 1.86
N LEU A 203 -10.27 -9.16 3.01
CA LEU A 203 -11.41 -9.36 3.92
C LEU A 203 -12.61 -8.48 3.58
N LEU A 204 -12.45 -7.54 2.66
CA LEU A 204 -13.46 -6.56 2.31
C LEU A 204 -14.19 -7.00 1.04
N ASP A 205 -15.52 -6.86 1.05
CA ASP A 205 -16.36 -7.19 -0.11
C ASP A 205 -16.06 -6.30 -1.32
N VAL A 206 -15.42 -5.14 -1.09
CA VAL A 206 -15.01 -4.16 -2.11
C VAL A 206 -13.62 -4.39 -2.69
N LYS A 207 -12.98 -5.53 -2.44
CA LYS A 207 -11.61 -5.80 -2.92
C LYS A 207 -11.42 -5.80 -4.44
N HIS A 208 -12.50 -5.89 -5.21
CA HIS A 208 -12.50 -5.76 -6.67
C HIS A 208 -13.26 -4.51 -7.15
N THR A 209 -13.46 -3.55 -6.26
CA THR A 209 -14.09 -2.27 -6.57
C THR A 209 -13.03 -1.26 -7.01
N VAL A 210 -13.33 -0.54 -8.09
CA VAL A 210 -12.60 0.67 -8.50
C VAL A 210 -13.46 1.87 -8.15
N TYR A 211 -12.89 2.82 -7.41
CA TYR A 211 -13.59 4.05 -7.04
C TYR A 211 -13.46 5.10 -8.16
N ILE A 212 -14.55 5.34 -8.88
CA ILE A 212 -14.56 6.22 -10.04
C ILE A 212 -15.11 7.60 -9.67
N HIS A 213 -14.34 8.65 -9.97
CA HIS A 213 -14.77 10.04 -9.91
C HIS A 213 -14.92 10.58 -11.34
N ASP A 214 -16.13 10.48 -11.90
CA ASP A 214 -16.43 10.88 -13.28
C ASP A 214 -17.10 12.27 -13.32
N GLN A 215 -16.43 13.22 -13.96
CA GLN A 215 -16.93 14.58 -14.17
C GLN A 215 -17.08 14.94 -15.66
N THR A 216 -17.05 13.96 -16.56
CA THR A 216 -17.18 14.19 -18.01
C THR A 216 -18.52 14.83 -18.40
N GLY A 217 -19.56 14.68 -17.57
CA GLY A 217 -20.85 15.33 -17.77
C GLY A 217 -20.96 16.78 -17.28
N VAL A 218 -19.92 17.34 -16.63
CA VAL A 218 -19.94 18.70 -16.08
C VAL A 218 -19.16 19.65 -16.99
N PRO A 219 -19.82 20.66 -17.62
CA PRO A 219 -19.12 21.67 -18.39
C PRO A 219 -18.11 22.46 -17.52
N PRO A 220 -16.83 22.58 -17.92
CA PRO A 220 -15.76 23.20 -17.14
C PRO A 220 -15.97 24.67 -16.80
N TYR A 221 -16.72 25.38 -17.63
CA TYR A 221 -17.05 26.79 -17.38
C TYR A 221 -18.10 26.95 -16.27
N LEU A 222 -18.77 25.87 -15.85
CA LEU A 222 -19.69 25.87 -14.71
C LEU A 222 -18.97 25.54 -13.40
N LYS A 223 -17.94 24.70 -13.45
CA LYS A 223 -17.08 24.39 -12.30
C LYS A 223 -15.68 24.02 -12.81
N PRO A 224 -14.60 24.64 -12.29
CA PRO A 224 -13.25 24.20 -12.61
C PRO A 224 -13.06 22.73 -12.18
N PRO A 225 -12.18 21.97 -12.85
CA PRO A 225 -11.80 20.64 -12.36
C PRO A 225 -11.34 20.74 -10.90
N PRO A 226 -11.73 19.78 -10.05
CA PRO A 226 -11.29 19.72 -8.66
C PRO A 226 -9.77 19.63 -8.60
N ASP A 227 -9.14 20.05 -7.52
CA ASP A 227 -7.75 19.63 -7.27
C ASP A 227 -7.72 18.17 -6.77
N GLU A 228 -6.52 17.62 -6.61
CA GLU A 228 -6.36 16.26 -6.10
C GLU A 228 -6.98 16.10 -4.70
N ASP A 229 -6.95 17.15 -3.87
CA ASP A 229 -7.50 17.10 -2.52
C ASP A 229 -9.02 16.92 -2.52
N GLU A 230 -9.74 17.71 -3.33
CA GLU A 230 -11.20 17.59 -3.51
C GLU A 230 -11.59 16.24 -4.12
N VAL A 231 -10.75 15.66 -5.01
CA VAL A 231 -10.99 14.29 -5.53
C VAL A 231 -10.88 13.27 -4.41
N VAL A 232 -9.80 13.33 -3.61
CA VAL A 232 -9.58 12.36 -2.53
C VAL A 232 -10.64 12.48 -1.43
N GLU A 233 -11.14 13.67 -1.10
CA GLU A 233 -12.26 13.84 -0.16
C GLU A 233 -13.54 13.15 -0.64
N GLN A 234 -13.85 13.22 -1.94
CA GLN A 234 -15.02 12.56 -2.51
C GLN A 234 -14.86 11.04 -2.57
N LEU A 235 -13.65 10.56 -2.87
CA LEU A 235 -13.35 9.13 -2.81
C LEU A 235 -13.41 8.61 -1.36
N TYR A 236 -12.88 9.38 -0.41
CA TYR A 236 -12.88 9.06 1.02
C TYR A 236 -14.30 8.75 1.52
N ALA A 237 -15.26 9.63 1.27
CA ALA A 237 -16.62 9.45 1.74
C ALA A 237 -17.27 8.16 1.22
N ARG A 238 -16.96 7.78 -0.02
CA ARG A 238 -17.44 6.52 -0.62
C ARG A 238 -16.74 5.30 -0.02
N ILE A 239 -15.41 5.36 0.09
CA ILE A 239 -14.60 4.28 0.67
C ILE A 239 -15.03 4.02 2.11
N GLU A 240 -15.16 5.07 2.92
CA GLU A 240 -15.57 4.97 4.31
C GLU A 240 -16.95 4.31 4.44
N ALA A 241 -17.93 4.76 3.65
CA ALA A 241 -19.27 4.16 3.64
C ALA A 241 -19.26 2.65 3.30
N ASP A 242 -18.34 2.22 2.44
CA ASP A 242 -18.22 0.82 2.03
C ASP A 242 -17.55 -0.08 3.09
N ILE A 243 -16.60 0.46 3.88
CA ILE A 243 -15.70 -0.37 4.69
C ILE A 243 -15.80 -0.15 6.19
N ALA A 244 -16.39 0.96 6.65
CA ALA A 244 -16.36 1.37 8.06
C ALA A 244 -16.84 0.27 9.01
N ASP A 245 -18.01 -0.32 8.78
CA ASP A 245 -18.57 -1.37 9.64
C ASP A 245 -17.64 -2.59 9.75
N THR A 246 -17.04 -3.01 8.63
CA THR A 246 -16.12 -4.15 8.62
C THR A 246 -14.83 -3.83 9.36
N ILE A 247 -14.30 -2.61 9.19
CA ILE A 247 -13.11 -2.15 9.89
C ILE A 247 -13.37 -2.02 11.40
N GLU A 248 -14.51 -1.45 11.82
CA GLU A 248 -14.89 -1.33 13.23
C GLU A 248 -15.01 -2.71 13.89
N ASP A 249 -15.65 -3.68 13.21
CA ASP A 249 -15.73 -5.07 13.66
C ASP A 249 -14.33 -5.68 13.86
N LYS A 250 -13.44 -5.54 12.86
CA LYS A 250 -12.09 -6.11 12.93
C LYS A 250 -11.25 -5.45 14.02
N MET A 251 -11.30 -4.13 14.15
CA MET A 251 -10.61 -3.42 15.23
C MET A 251 -11.10 -3.84 16.61
N THR A 252 -12.41 -3.98 16.78
CA THR A 252 -13.02 -4.45 18.02
C THR A 252 -12.55 -5.86 18.37
N GLN A 253 -12.53 -6.75 17.37
CA GLN A 253 -12.04 -8.11 17.54
C GLN A 253 -10.56 -8.15 17.97
N LEU A 254 -9.70 -7.33 17.37
CA LEU A 254 -8.26 -7.31 17.65
C LEU A 254 -7.93 -6.70 19.03
N LYS A 255 -8.70 -5.71 19.48
CA LYS A 255 -8.47 -4.99 20.75
C LYS A 255 -8.34 -5.92 21.95
N GLY A 256 -9.11 -7.01 21.99
CA GLY A 256 -9.06 -8.00 23.07
C GLY A 256 -7.75 -8.80 23.15
N TYR A 257 -6.87 -8.70 22.15
CA TYR A 257 -5.63 -9.47 22.06
C TYR A 257 -4.36 -8.63 22.20
N LEU A 258 -4.48 -7.32 22.43
CA LEU A 258 -3.32 -6.45 22.59
C LEU A 258 -2.58 -6.73 23.91
N THR A 259 -1.27 -6.95 23.78
CA THR A 259 -0.33 -7.17 24.88
C THR A 259 0.67 -6.03 24.96
N ASP A 260 1.43 -5.94 26.04
CA ASP A 260 2.34 -4.81 26.30
C ASP A 260 3.51 -4.73 25.30
N GLU A 261 3.74 -5.79 24.52
CA GLU A 261 4.74 -5.79 23.45
C GLU A 261 4.29 -5.07 22.18
N VAL A 262 2.99 -4.74 22.05
CA VAL A 262 2.44 -4.06 20.87
C VAL A 262 1.95 -2.68 21.25
N SER A 263 2.60 -1.64 20.74
CA SER A 263 2.21 -0.24 20.95
C SER A 263 0.95 0.12 20.16
N CYS A 264 0.82 -0.37 18.94
CA CYS A 264 -0.38 -0.20 18.12
C CYS A 264 -0.48 -1.25 17.01
N VAL A 265 -1.70 -1.40 16.50
CA VAL A 265 -2.00 -2.19 15.29
C VAL A 265 -2.55 -1.26 14.22
N VAL A 266 -2.06 -1.39 13.00
CA VAL A 266 -2.55 -0.63 11.84
C VAL A 266 -3.25 -1.59 10.88
N LEU A 267 -4.53 -1.35 10.59
CA LEU A 267 -5.24 -2.03 9.51
C LEU A 267 -5.11 -1.21 8.23
N ASN A 268 -4.75 -1.88 7.13
CA ASN A 268 -4.59 -1.28 5.81
C ASN A 268 -5.58 -1.86 4.81
N PHE A 269 -6.18 -0.99 4.02
CA PHE A 269 -6.97 -1.30 2.83
C PHE A 269 -6.37 -0.60 1.62
N ASN A 270 -5.94 -1.37 0.62
CA ASN A 270 -5.46 -0.83 -0.64
C ASN A 270 -6.62 -0.74 -1.64
N PHE A 271 -6.74 0.39 -2.33
CA PHE A 271 -7.78 0.62 -3.33
C PHE A 271 -7.21 1.17 -4.63
N CYS A 272 -7.94 0.93 -5.72
CA CYS A 272 -7.71 1.59 -7.00
C CYS A 272 -8.84 2.58 -7.24
N GLY A 273 -8.49 3.75 -7.78
CA GLY A 273 -9.45 4.75 -8.23
C GLY A 273 -9.15 5.22 -9.64
N PHE A 274 -10.12 5.91 -10.21
CA PHE A 274 -9.97 6.55 -11.51
C PHE A 274 -10.72 7.88 -11.50
N GLU A 275 -10.01 8.97 -11.78
CA GLU A 275 -10.63 10.28 -12.00
C GLU A 275 -10.60 10.60 -13.50
N THR A 276 -11.70 11.15 -13.99
CA THR A 276 -11.78 11.59 -15.37
C THR A 276 -12.64 12.83 -15.51
N ASN A 277 -12.17 13.77 -16.32
CA ASN A 277 -12.92 14.91 -16.77
C ASN A 277 -12.50 15.26 -18.22
N MET A 278 -12.99 16.37 -18.77
CA MET A 278 -12.71 16.71 -20.18
C MET A 278 -11.24 17.06 -20.48
N PHE A 279 -10.39 17.28 -19.47
CA PHE A 279 -8.99 17.70 -19.65
C PHE A 279 -7.96 16.69 -19.16
N ARG A 280 -8.31 15.84 -18.20
CA ARG A 280 -7.37 14.91 -17.56
C ARG A 280 -8.05 13.62 -17.15
N GLU A 281 -7.21 12.61 -17.01
CA GLU A 281 -7.54 11.25 -16.59
C GLU A 281 -6.43 10.84 -15.62
N TYR A 282 -6.80 10.45 -14.40
CA TYR A 282 -5.87 9.94 -13.40
C TYR A 282 -6.20 8.51 -13.04
N ALA A 283 -5.22 7.62 -13.13
CA ALA A 283 -5.23 6.39 -12.34
C ALA A 283 -4.79 6.73 -10.92
N ILE A 284 -5.59 6.35 -9.94
CA ILE A 284 -5.36 6.65 -8.53
C ILE A 284 -5.00 5.36 -7.81
N VAL A 285 -3.84 5.35 -7.17
CA VAL A 285 -3.41 4.25 -6.30
C VAL A 285 -3.52 4.76 -4.87
N GLY A 286 -4.22 4.04 -3.99
CA GLY A 286 -4.43 4.53 -2.63
C GLY A 286 -4.38 3.45 -1.56
N ARG A 287 -4.07 3.90 -0.34
CA ARG A 287 -4.10 3.10 0.87
C ARG A 287 -4.84 3.86 1.96
N CYS A 288 -5.88 3.25 2.50
CA CYS A 288 -6.54 3.67 3.72
C CYS A 288 -5.93 2.93 4.90
N SER A 289 -5.62 3.66 5.98
CA SER A 289 -5.01 3.13 7.19
C SER A 289 -5.84 3.52 8.41
N PHE A 290 -6.04 2.56 9.30
CA PHE A 290 -6.76 2.73 10.56
C PHE A 290 -5.85 2.24 11.67
N ILE A 291 -5.74 3.02 12.75
CA ILE A 291 -4.84 2.70 13.86
C ILE A 291 -5.63 2.35 15.11
N LEU A 292 -5.21 1.27 15.77
CA LEU A 292 -5.69 0.85 17.07
C LEU A 292 -4.54 1.00 18.07
N ASP A 293 -4.64 2.05 18.88
CA ASP A 293 -3.68 2.31 19.95
C ASP A 293 -3.82 1.32 21.10
N ASN A 294 -2.68 0.88 21.64
CA ASN A 294 -2.66 0.15 22.90
C ASN A 294 -2.50 1.12 24.06
N ALA A 295 -3.59 1.35 24.79
CA ALA A 295 -3.61 2.24 25.96
C ALA A 295 -2.67 1.82 27.12
N LYS A 296 -2.07 0.62 27.06
CA LYS A 296 -1.12 0.11 28.05
C LYS A 296 0.33 0.55 27.78
N VAL A 297 0.61 1.10 26.60
CA VAL A 297 1.97 1.39 26.11
C VAL A 297 2.10 2.89 25.83
N ASP A 298 3.34 3.39 25.75
CA ASP A 298 3.62 4.81 25.49
C ASP A 298 2.95 5.28 24.18
N PRO A 299 2.06 6.29 24.24
CA PRO A 299 1.40 6.83 23.05
C PRO A 299 2.36 7.54 22.08
N ALA A 300 3.61 7.85 22.48
CA ALA A 300 4.59 8.46 21.59
C ALA A 300 4.91 7.61 20.35
N VAL A 301 4.89 6.28 20.50
CA VAL A 301 5.10 5.35 19.37
C VAL A 301 3.97 5.51 18.37
N ALA A 302 2.72 5.45 18.84
CA ALA A 302 1.56 5.56 17.97
C ALA A 302 1.45 6.92 17.27
N ARG A 303 1.95 8.00 17.89
CA ARG A 303 2.09 9.31 17.22
C ARG A 303 3.10 9.27 16.07
N SER A 304 4.24 8.61 16.27
CA SER A 304 5.26 8.46 15.23
C SER A 304 4.75 7.61 14.07
N VAL A 305 4.01 6.53 14.38
CA VAL A 305 3.35 5.68 13.38
C VAL A 305 2.35 6.48 12.54
N ARG A 306 1.50 7.30 13.17
CA ARG A 306 0.49 8.13 12.46
C ARG A 306 1.11 9.04 11.40
N ALA A 307 2.30 9.58 11.64
CA ALA A 307 2.99 10.40 10.66
C ALA A 307 3.17 9.66 9.32
N THR A 308 3.40 8.34 9.35
CA THR A 308 3.66 7.49 8.17
C THR A 308 2.41 7.05 7.40
N LEU A 309 1.20 7.32 7.92
CA LEU A 309 -0.04 6.75 7.39
C LEU A 309 -0.68 7.59 6.26
N GLY A 310 -0.09 8.73 5.92
CA GLY A 310 -0.65 9.69 4.98
C GLY A 310 -1.42 10.82 5.69
N ARG A 311 -2.35 11.44 4.98
CA ARG A 311 -3.15 12.54 5.53
C ARG A 311 -4.31 12.00 6.35
N GLN A 312 -4.60 12.65 7.46
CA GLN A 312 -5.80 12.37 8.25
C GLN A 312 -6.93 13.25 7.71
N LEU A 313 -8.02 12.64 7.26
CA LEU A 313 -9.21 13.39 6.85
C LEU A 313 -10.17 13.54 8.05
N GLU A 314 -10.90 14.65 8.08
CA GLU A 314 -11.83 15.00 9.16
C GLU A 314 -13.26 14.55 8.90
#